data_AF-A0AAW6JWR4-F1
#
_entry.id   AF-A0AAW6JWR4-F1
#
_cell.length_a   1.000
_cell.length_b   1.000
_cell.length_c   1.000
_cell.angle_alpha   90.00
_cell.angle_beta   90.00
_cell.angle_gamma   90.00
#
_symmetry.space_group_name_H-M   'P 1'
#
loop_
_entity.id
_entity.type
_entity.pdbx_description
1 polymer ?
#
loop_
_entity_poly.entity_id
_entity_poly.type
_entity_poly.pdbx_seq_one_letter_code
_entity_poly.pdbx_strand_id
1 'polypeptide(L)' 'MLNRYVLDANVLVSAVLFPGSTANLAYQKALDNGILLISVETFAECESVIFRSKFDRYRGILY' A
#
# COMPACT_ATOMS: atom_id res chain seq x y z
N MET A 1 -8.86 -8.97 -21.64
CA MET A 1 -8.22 -7.77 -21.06
C MET A 1 -7.91 -8.04 -19.60
N LEU A 2 -6.77 -7.58 -19.09
CA LEU A 2 -6.48 -7.64 -17.65
C LEU A 2 -7.23 -6.54 -16.93
N ASN A 3 -7.77 -6.84 -15.74
CA ASN A 3 -8.40 -5.84 -14.89
C ASN A 3 -7.33 -4.86 -14.38
N ARG A 4 -7.68 -3.58 -14.27
CA ARG A 4 -6.80 -2.53 -13.76
C ARG A 4 -7.36 -2.01 -12.46
N TYR A 5 -6.52 -1.99 -11.44
CA TYR A 5 -6.90 -1.56 -10.10
C TYR A 5 -6.07 -0.34 -9.71
N VAL A 6 -6.72 0.61 -9.04
CA VAL A 6 -6.06 1.71 -8.34
C VAL A 6 -6.50 1.60 -6.90
N LEU A 7 -5.54 1.55 -5.98
CA LEU A 7 -5.81 1.55 -4.54
C LEU A 7 -5.44 2.92 -3.99
N ASP A 8 -6.24 3.38 -3.02
CA ASP A 8 -5.90 4.59 -2.29
C ASP A 8 -4.56 4.42 -1.56
N ALA A 9 -3.83 5.52 -1.41
CA ALA A 9 -2.57 5.55 -0.67
C ALA A 9 -2.71 4.96 0.75
N ASN A 10 -3.76 5.29 1.48
CA ASN A 10 -3.96 4.79 2.84
C ASN A 10 -4.27 3.29 2.88
N VAL A 11 -4.87 2.77 1.81
CA VAL A 11 -5.10 1.32 1.65
C VAL A 11 -3.76 0.61 1.47
N LEU A 12 -2.85 1.15 0.65
CA LEU A 12 -1.50 0.60 0.50
C LEU A 12 -0.71 0.66 1.80
N VAL A 13 -0.71 1.80 2.49
CA VAL A 13 -0.05 1.92 3.80
C VAL A 13 -0.61 0.91 4.78
N SER A 14 -1.94 0.83 4.92
CA SER A 14 -2.59 -0.13 5.83
C SER A 14 -2.32 -1.58 5.43
N ALA A 15 -2.27 -1.87 4.14
CA ALA A 15 -1.99 -3.21 3.63
C ALA A 15 -0.57 -3.68 4.02
N VAL A 16 0.41 -2.78 3.98
CA VAL A 16 1.78 -3.06 4.40
C VAL A 16 1.89 -3.17 5.92
N LEU A 17 1.26 -2.25 6.66
CA LEU A 17 1.34 -2.19 8.12
C LEU A 17 0.58 -3.32 8.83
N PHE A 18 -0.46 -3.88 8.21
CA PHE A 18 -1.34 -4.86 8.85
C PHE A 18 -1.55 -6.07 7.94
N PRO A 19 -0.63 -7.04 7.93
CA PRO A 19 -0.80 -8.32 7.24
C PRO A 19 -2.11 -9.01 7.65
N GLY A 20 -2.84 -9.57 6.68
CA GLY A 20 -4.14 -10.23 6.92
C GLY A 20 -5.33 -9.29 7.15
N SER A 21 -5.12 -7.97 7.21
CA SER A 21 -6.22 -7.00 7.22
C SER A 21 -7.00 -6.99 5.91
N THR A 22 -8.21 -6.41 5.91
CA THR A 22 -9.01 -6.22 4.68
C THR A 22 -8.24 -5.45 3.60
N ALA A 23 -7.43 -4.45 3.99
CA ALA A 23 -6.59 -3.70 3.07
C ALA A 23 -5.51 -4.58 2.44
N ASN A 24 -4.84 -5.42 3.25
CA ASN A 24 -3.86 -6.38 2.76
C ASN A 24 -4.50 -7.41 1.81
N LEU A 25 -5.67 -7.95 2.15
CA LEU A 25 -6.39 -8.90 1.30
C LEU A 25 -6.86 -8.25 -0.02
N ALA A 26 -7.29 -6.99 0.01
CA ALA A 26 -7.66 -6.25 -1.20
C ALA A 26 -6.43 -6.01 -2.10
N TYR A 27 -5.29 -5.66 -1.50
CA TYR A 27 -4.02 -5.52 -2.21
C TYR A 27 -3.60 -6.83 -2.89
N GLN A 28 -3.59 -7.94 -2.15
CA GLN A 28 -3.24 -9.27 -2.70
C GLN A 28 -4.19 -9.65 -3.85
N LYS A 29 -5.51 -9.50 -3.66
CA LYS A 29 -6.49 -9.78 -4.72
C LYS A 29 -6.27 -8.91 -5.97
N ALA A 30 -5.89 -7.65 -5.81
CA ALA A 30 -5.63 -6.76 -6.95
C ALA A 30 -4.41 -7.22 -7.75
N LEU A 31 -3.37 -7.71 -7.08
CA LEU A 31 -2.19 -8.30 -7.71
C LEU A 31 -2.50 -9.63 -8.40
N ASP A 32 -3.29 -10.49 -7.74
CA ASP A 32 -3.61 -11.83 -8.27
C ASP A 32 -4.55 -11.77 -9.49
N ASN A 33 -5.41 -10.76 -9.58
CA ASN A 33 -6.50 -10.71 -10.57
C ASN A 33 -6.31 -9.62 -11.64
N GLY A 34 -5.18 -8.90 -11.65
CA GLY A 34 -4.99 -7.81 -12.60
C GLY A 34 -3.68 -7.05 -12.45
N ILE A 35 -3.72 -5.80 -12.90
CA ILE A 35 -2.58 -4.87 -12.87
C ILE A 35 -2.92 -3.77 -11.85
N LEU A 36 -2.13 -3.69 -10.80
CA LEU A 36 -2.16 -2.57 -9.87
C LEU A 36 -1.42 -1.38 -10.50
N LEU A 37 -2.13 -0.27 -10.66
CA LEU A 37 -1.59 0.98 -11.17
C LEU A 37 -1.25 1.90 -10.01
N ILE A 38 -0.10 2.55 -10.10
CA ILE A 38 0.34 3.55 -9.14
C ILE A 38 0.94 4.74 -9.90
N SER A 39 0.65 5.97 -9.45
CA SER A 39 1.41 7.13 -9.89
C SER A 39 2.73 7.14 -9.12
N VAL A 40 3.84 7.26 -9.85
CA VAL A 40 5.17 7.37 -9.26
C VAL A 40 5.27 8.62 -8.39
N GLU A 41 4.66 9.74 -8.81
CA GLU A 41 4.64 10.96 -8.01
C GLU A 41 3.85 10.78 -6.70
N THR A 42 2.67 10.15 -6.76
CA THR A 42 1.86 9.85 -5.56
C THR A 42 2.58 8.87 -4.63
N PHE A 43 3.31 7.89 -5.17
CA PHE A 43 4.05 6.92 -4.38
C PHE A 43 5.22 7.57 -3.62
N ALA A 44 5.99 8.43 -4.29
CA ALA A 44 7.10 9.14 -3.66
C ALA A 44 6.62 10.06 -2.51
N GLU A 45 5.49 10.74 -2.70
CA GLU A 45 4.87 11.52 -1.62
C GLU A 45 4.43 10.62 -0.46
N CYS A 46 3.83 9.46 -0.74
CA CYS A 46 3.43 8.50 0.28
C CYS A 46 4.62 7.97 1.09
N GLU A 47 5.73 7.63 0.44
CA GLU A 47 6.96 7.23 1.13
C GLU A 47 7.42 8.35 2.09
N SER A 48 7.46 9.59 1.61
CA SER A 48 7.84 10.74 2.45
C SER A 48 6.94 10.90 3.69
N VAL A 49 5.67 10.48 3.60
CA VAL A 49 4.70 10.50 4.70
C VAL A 49 4.91 9.34 5.67
N ILE A 50 5.18 8.12 5.16
CA ILE A 50 5.43 6.92 5.97
C ILE A 50 6.74 7.03 6.76
N PHE A 51 7.76 7.71 6.22
CA PHE A 51 9.02 7.93 6.93
C PHE A 51 8.99 9.05 7.99
N ARG A 52 7.83 9.70 8.21
CA ARG A 52 7.69 10.70 9.28
C ARG A 52 7.66 10.04 10.66
N SER A 53 8.21 10.72 11.66
CA SER A 53 8.38 10.22 13.03
C SER A 53 7.11 9.67 13.70
N LYS A 54 5.92 10.15 13.31
CA LYS A 54 4.63 9.63 13.80
C LYS A 54 4.37 8.15 13.47
N PHE A 55 5.04 7.62 12.45
CA PHE A 55 4.97 6.24 12.00
C PHE A 55 6.14 5.39 12.53
N ASP A 56 7.04 5.94 13.34
CA ASP A 56 8.18 5.19 13.89
C ASP A 56 7.75 3.96 14.68
N ARG A 57 6.56 4.00 15.31
CA ARG A 57 5.94 2.87 16.01
C ARG A 57 5.67 1.64 15.11
N TYR A 58 5.71 1.80 13.79
CA TYR A 58 5.45 0.74 12.81
C TYR A 58 6.72 0.25 12.09
N ARG A 59 7.91 0.78 12.43
CA ARG A 59 9.16 0.40 11.75
C ARG A 59 9.48 -1.09 11.84
N GLY A 60 9.13 -1.76 12.94
CA GLY A 60 9.36 -3.21 13.09
C GLY A 60 8.55 -4.11 12.14
N ILE A 61 7.60 -3.54 11.38
CA ILE A 61 6.79 -4.24 10.36
C ILE A 61 7.35 -3.98 8.95
N LEU A 62 8.16 -2.93 8.78
CA LEU A 62 8.66 -2.44 7.50
C LEU A 62 10.08 -2.94 7.15
N TYR A 63 10.77 -3.63 8.06
CA TYR A 63 12.13 -4.19 7.89
C TYR A 63 12.17 -5.68 8.18
#